data_AF-A0A2N8P568-F1
#
_entry.id   AF-A0A2N8P568-F1
#
_cell.length_a   1.000
_cell.length_b   1.000
_cell.length_c   1.000
_cell.angle_alpha   90.00
_cell.angle_beta   90.00
_cell.angle_gamma   90.00
#
_symmetry.space_group_name_H-M   'P 1'
#
loop_
_entity.id
_entity.type
_entity.pdbx_description
1 polymer ?
#
loop_
_entity_poly.entity_id
_entity_poly.type
_entity_poly.pdbx_seq_one_letter_code
_entity_poly.pdbx_strand_id
1 'polypeptide(L)'
;MGVELKAETLGRAAGRDKQIAVPERPTLRRGVRLRQVDDALMLDGADKRQVFTGKFAREDLGRLVAACDGSTTHAGIAAAVDLDEAVVLKSLALLWASGALEEGARPGDTPTVAPELACLLSRLGNSTGVNPSWTDAAARLDRATVHLAGDSVLVQATARCVDGVCEVVADLDELPLADDALVVFFETRRSRPQLAELRNRCWLERRSLLRVRADGTSMTLGPYVDPAFTPCLECGVADEGDDLPDTPPEQAHDLIAGIVAHHLLALSSRAIRTYLPLDAGVIDLTTLSTRYRPSATRPGCPTCSFSKGTTASAPPPSAVYEASIALPVRKFLDTNGHLAHFQSKNMNLQWQFRDWPSCPRVALPGADVSRLAGAPSPTADRADVGRGEVALMLAVAFGIRKRADGWVQRWTAAGGNIGSATAYLVSRDESVLPVGGYAYRERDHDLAQLTGKALPGERPLLLVVTANLKKMGAKYGTFGLRISFCDGGVALSAARKVADQLNLAYSLVTDWDDHALSEYLGLSTAEEPITAVMEVG
;
A
#
# COMPACT_ATOMS: atom_id res chain seq x y z
N MET A 1 14.16 6.45 13.73
CA MET A 1 15.16 5.48 13.25
C MET A 1 15.10 5.46 11.74
N GLY A 2 16.21 5.77 11.07
CA GLY A 2 16.26 5.87 9.60
C GLY A 2 16.08 4.51 8.93
N VAL A 3 15.47 4.53 7.74
CA VAL A 3 15.36 3.36 6.87
C VAL A 3 16.72 3.10 6.24
N GLU A 4 17.31 1.92 6.46
CA GLU A 4 18.60 1.55 5.87
C GLU A 4 18.39 0.97 4.45
N LEU A 5 18.75 1.75 3.44
CA LEU A 5 18.79 1.37 2.02
C LEU A 5 20.26 1.24 1.59
N LYS A 6 20.63 0.09 1.02
CA LYS A 6 21.99 -0.17 0.52
C LYS A 6 22.08 0.15 -0.97
N ALA A 7 23.08 0.92 -1.37
CA ALA A 7 23.35 1.30 -2.77
C ALA A 7 23.45 0.09 -3.69
N GLU A 8 24.08 -1.00 -3.22
CA GLU A 8 24.25 -2.22 -4.01
C GLU A 8 22.91 -2.90 -4.32
N THR A 9 22.00 -2.97 -3.34
CA THR A 9 20.67 -3.55 -3.52
C THR A 9 19.85 -2.73 -4.53
N LEU A 10 19.84 -1.41 -4.38
CA LEU A 10 19.11 -0.51 -5.28
C LEU A 10 19.71 -0.50 -6.69
N GLY A 11 21.04 -0.44 -6.83
CA GLY A 11 21.66 -0.41 -8.16
C GLY A 11 21.49 -1.71 -8.94
N ARG A 12 21.49 -2.88 -8.26
CA ARG A 12 21.14 -4.16 -8.91
C ARG A 12 19.68 -4.18 -9.36
N ALA A 13 18.78 -3.58 -8.57
CA ALA A 13 17.36 -3.48 -8.91
C ALA A 13 17.12 -2.48 -10.04
N ALA A 14 17.78 -1.32 -10.05
CA ALA A 14 17.61 -0.26 -11.03
C ALA A 14 17.84 -0.74 -12.48
N GLY A 15 18.78 -1.67 -12.69
CA GLY A 15 19.03 -2.23 -14.02
C GLY A 15 17.98 -3.26 -14.50
N ARG A 16 17.00 -3.63 -13.67
CA ARG A 16 16.03 -4.72 -13.97
C ARG A 16 14.58 -4.32 -13.68
N ASP A 17 14.36 -3.47 -12.70
CA ASP A 17 13.04 -3.04 -12.24
C ASP A 17 12.66 -1.73 -12.93
N LYS A 18 11.67 -1.81 -13.82
CA LYS A 18 11.17 -0.66 -14.59
C LYS A 18 10.47 0.39 -13.73
N GLN A 19 10.23 0.12 -12.46
CA GLN A 19 9.65 1.08 -11.52
C GLN A 19 10.71 1.93 -10.80
N ILE A 20 12.00 1.62 -10.98
CA ILE A 20 13.11 2.48 -10.55
C ILE A 20 13.53 3.33 -11.74
N ALA A 21 13.30 4.65 -11.65
CA ALA A 21 13.55 5.60 -12.72
C ALA A 21 14.72 6.51 -12.36
N VAL A 22 15.94 5.99 -12.42
CA VAL A 22 17.13 6.81 -12.22
C VAL A 22 17.19 7.87 -13.33
N PRO A 23 17.31 9.17 -13.01
CA PRO A 23 17.29 10.23 -14.01
C PRO A 23 18.41 10.07 -15.04
N GLU A 24 18.13 10.27 -16.31
CA GLU A 24 19.12 10.17 -17.40
C GLU A 24 20.13 11.31 -17.32
N ARG A 25 19.65 12.54 -17.06
CA ARG A 25 20.45 13.74 -16.81
C ARG A 25 20.15 14.25 -15.41
N PRO A 26 20.78 13.68 -14.38
CA PRO A 26 20.43 13.98 -13.01
C PRO A 26 20.75 15.44 -12.64
N THR A 27 19.79 16.09 -11.99
CA THR A 27 20.00 17.38 -11.32
C THR A 27 19.67 17.25 -9.84
N LEU A 28 20.38 18.01 -8.99
CA LEU A 28 19.99 18.16 -7.60
C LEU A 28 18.64 18.89 -7.51
N ARG A 29 17.71 18.36 -6.72
CA ARG A 29 16.42 19.01 -6.45
C ARG A 29 16.64 20.38 -5.78
N ARG A 30 15.85 21.35 -6.19
CA ARG A 30 15.82 22.70 -5.59
C ARG A 30 15.45 22.60 -4.12
N GLY A 31 16.06 23.44 -3.29
CA GLY A 31 15.78 23.48 -1.85
C GLY A 31 16.27 22.28 -1.05
N VAL A 32 17.00 21.35 -1.69
CA VAL A 32 17.70 20.22 -1.05
C VAL A 32 19.20 20.50 -1.05
N ARG A 33 19.91 20.05 -0.02
CA ARG A 33 21.38 20.14 0.05
C ARG A 33 21.98 18.96 0.79
N LEU A 34 23.23 18.64 0.46
CA LEU A 34 24.06 17.76 1.27
C LEU A 34 24.97 18.58 2.18
N ARG A 35 25.10 18.15 3.43
CA ARG A 35 25.93 18.79 4.43
C ARG A 35 26.73 17.75 5.19
N GLN A 36 28.01 18.01 5.39
CA GLN A 36 28.87 17.18 6.24
C GLN A 36 28.43 17.26 7.71
N VAL A 37 28.31 16.10 8.36
CA VAL A 37 28.05 15.95 9.79
C VAL A 37 28.96 14.84 10.29
N ASP A 38 29.98 15.19 11.06
CA ASP A 38 31.02 14.27 11.53
C ASP A 38 31.60 13.45 10.35
N ASP A 39 31.53 12.12 10.44
CA ASP A 39 31.98 11.17 9.42
C ASP A 39 30.91 10.82 8.37
N ALA A 40 29.83 11.61 8.26
CA ALA A 40 28.70 11.33 7.39
C ALA A 40 28.26 12.54 6.54
N LEU A 41 27.54 12.27 5.45
CA LEU A 41 26.82 13.28 4.68
C LEU A 41 25.33 13.19 4.98
N MET A 42 24.72 14.32 5.32
CA MET A 42 23.30 14.43 5.60
C MET A 42 22.57 15.14 4.46
N LEU A 43 21.48 14.55 3.99
CA LEU A 43 20.52 15.17 3.08
C LEU A 43 19.52 16.00 3.88
N ASP A 44 19.61 17.31 3.75
CA ASP A 44 18.68 18.26 4.34
C ASP A 44 17.70 18.75 3.26
N GLY A 45 16.41 18.83 3.61
CA GLY A 45 15.37 19.43 2.78
C GLY A 45 14.52 18.45 1.95
N ALA A 46 14.99 17.22 1.75
CA ALA A 46 14.18 16.17 1.10
C ALA A 46 12.95 15.78 1.94
N ASP A 47 12.02 15.03 1.34
CA ASP A 47 10.80 14.52 2.01
C ASP A 47 11.11 13.63 3.22
N LYS A 48 12.29 13.01 3.21
CA LYS A 48 12.84 12.24 4.33
C LYS A 48 14.27 12.66 4.58
N ARG A 49 14.62 12.80 5.86
CA ARG A 49 16.01 13.02 6.26
C ARG A 49 16.80 11.74 6.03
N GLN A 50 17.92 11.85 5.33
CA GLN A 50 18.82 10.73 5.07
C GLN A 50 20.25 11.04 5.50
N VAL A 51 20.93 10.02 5.99
CA VAL A 51 22.36 10.05 6.32
C VAL A 51 23.06 9.01 5.46
N PHE A 52 24.11 9.44 4.78
CA PHE A 52 25.01 8.60 3.99
C PHE A 52 26.31 8.43 4.76
N THR A 53 26.72 7.18 4.95
CA THR A 53 27.92 6.82 5.71
C THR A 53 28.87 5.97 4.86
N GLY A 54 30.11 5.83 5.32
CA GLY A 54 31.13 5.02 4.67
C GLY A 54 32.08 5.85 3.80
N LYS A 55 33.14 5.18 3.31
CA LYS A 55 34.25 5.83 2.61
C LYS A 55 33.80 6.64 1.39
N PHE A 56 32.98 6.05 0.52
CA PHE A 56 32.47 6.71 -0.69
C PHE A 56 31.66 7.97 -0.38
N ALA A 57 30.85 7.95 0.69
CA ALA A 57 30.10 9.12 1.12
C ALA A 57 31.04 10.27 1.51
N ARG A 58 32.16 9.98 2.19
CA ARG A 58 33.12 11.00 2.63
C ARG A 58 33.98 11.57 1.52
N GLU A 59 34.38 10.74 0.56
CA GLU A 59 35.42 11.10 -0.42
C GLU A 59 34.83 11.53 -1.79
N ASP A 60 33.77 10.87 -2.25
CA ASP A 60 33.34 10.95 -3.65
C ASP A 60 31.93 11.53 -3.84
N LEU A 61 31.02 11.30 -2.89
CA LEU A 61 29.60 11.64 -3.07
C LEU A 61 29.35 13.14 -3.27
N GLY A 62 30.12 14.00 -2.59
CA GLY A 62 30.03 15.46 -2.76
C GLY A 62 30.41 15.91 -4.17
N ARG A 63 31.48 15.35 -4.74
CA ARG A 63 31.92 15.61 -6.12
C ARG A 63 30.90 15.11 -7.13
N LEU A 64 30.37 13.90 -6.91
CA LEU A 64 29.35 13.30 -7.76
C LEU A 64 28.09 14.19 -7.82
N VAL A 65 27.62 14.70 -6.67
CA VAL A 65 26.45 15.57 -6.62
C VAL A 65 26.72 16.93 -7.27
N ALA A 66 27.92 17.49 -7.13
CA ALA A 66 28.30 18.73 -7.79
C ALA A 66 28.28 18.61 -9.33
N ALA A 67 28.47 17.41 -9.87
CA ALA A 67 28.36 17.12 -11.30
C ALA A 67 26.91 16.84 -11.76
N CYS A 68 25.95 16.72 -10.84
CA CYS A 68 24.53 16.55 -11.16
C CYS A 68 23.82 17.90 -11.34
N ASP A 69 24.06 18.56 -12.47
CA ASP A 69 23.46 19.85 -12.84
C ASP A 69 22.39 19.73 -13.96
N GLY A 70 22.07 18.50 -14.38
CA GLY A 70 21.12 18.21 -15.45
C GLY A 70 21.67 18.42 -16.87
N SER A 71 22.94 18.77 -17.05
CA SER A 71 23.52 19.06 -18.37
C SER A 71 24.02 17.82 -19.12
N THR A 72 24.38 16.75 -18.41
CA THR A 72 25.06 15.57 -18.97
C THR A 72 24.47 14.25 -18.46
N THR A 73 24.78 13.15 -19.15
CA THR A 73 24.37 11.79 -18.81
C THR A 73 25.30 11.12 -17.79
N HIS A 74 24.95 9.91 -17.33
CA HIS A 74 25.74 9.12 -16.37
C HIS A 74 27.20 8.94 -16.82
N ALA A 75 27.44 8.61 -18.09
CA ALA A 75 28.78 8.47 -18.64
C ALA A 75 29.60 9.78 -18.57
N GLY A 76 28.96 10.92 -18.84
CA GLY A 76 29.64 12.21 -18.74
C GLY A 76 29.94 12.61 -17.29
N ILE A 77 29.04 12.27 -16.35
CA ILE A 77 29.30 12.43 -14.90
C ILE A 77 30.48 11.56 -14.49
N ALA A 78 30.49 10.28 -14.87
CA ALA A 78 31.55 9.33 -14.58
C ALA A 78 32.92 9.84 -15.05
N ALA A 79 32.99 10.37 -16.28
CA ALA A 79 34.20 11.00 -16.81
C ALA A 79 34.61 12.24 -16.01
N ALA A 80 33.65 13.11 -15.63
CA ALA A 80 33.93 14.34 -14.89
C ALA A 80 34.43 14.09 -13.46
N VAL A 81 34.00 13.00 -12.82
CA VAL A 81 34.40 12.66 -11.45
C VAL A 81 35.38 11.50 -11.36
N ASP A 82 35.94 11.03 -12.49
CA ASP A 82 36.92 9.93 -12.53
C ASP A 82 36.47 8.67 -11.77
N LEU A 83 35.24 8.22 -12.04
CA LEU A 83 34.66 7.01 -11.46
C LEU A 83 34.15 6.06 -12.56
N ASP A 84 34.05 4.79 -12.22
CA ASP A 84 33.40 3.80 -13.08
C ASP A 84 31.88 4.10 -13.22
N GLU A 85 31.35 3.99 -14.43
CA GLU A 85 29.94 4.30 -14.71
C GLU A 85 28.96 3.44 -13.91
N ALA A 86 29.29 2.16 -13.63
CA ALA A 86 28.45 1.31 -12.81
C ALA A 86 28.46 1.72 -11.33
N VAL A 87 29.54 2.34 -10.85
CA VAL A 87 29.60 2.96 -9.51
C VAL A 87 28.75 4.23 -9.47
N VAL A 88 28.82 5.06 -10.51
CA VAL A 88 27.99 6.27 -10.64
C VAL A 88 26.51 5.89 -10.67
N LEU A 89 26.10 4.92 -11.49
CA LEU A 89 24.70 4.48 -11.57
C LEU A 89 24.14 4.02 -10.21
N LYS A 90 24.90 3.21 -9.46
CA LYS A 90 24.50 2.76 -8.11
C LYS A 90 24.30 3.94 -7.15
N SER A 91 25.20 4.92 -7.21
CA SER A 91 25.17 6.11 -6.36
C SER A 91 24.02 7.05 -6.73
N LEU A 92 23.77 7.26 -8.02
CA LEU A 92 22.63 8.02 -8.53
C LEU A 92 21.31 7.34 -8.17
N ALA A 93 21.22 6.01 -8.28
CA ALA A 93 20.03 5.26 -7.87
C ALA A 93 19.74 5.43 -6.37
N LEU A 94 20.77 5.41 -5.52
CA LEU A 94 20.62 5.69 -4.10
C LEU A 94 20.14 7.14 -3.88
N LEU A 95 20.83 8.13 -4.45
CA LEU A 95 20.49 9.54 -4.29
C LEU A 95 19.08 9.88 -4.81
N TRP A 96 18.66 9.27 -5.91
CA TRP A 96 17.29 9.40 -6.42
C TRP A 96 16.27 8.79 -5.45
N ALA A 97 16.50 7.56 -4.98
CA ALA A 97 15.65 6.91 -3.99
C ALA A 97 15.58 7.69 -2.65
N SER A 98 16.64 8.42 -2.33
CA SER A 98 16.73 9.35 -1.20
C SER A 98 15.96 10.66 -1.38
N GLY A 99 15.48 10.95 -2.58
CA GLY A 99 14.86 12.24 -2.91
C GLY A 99 15.84 13.39 -3.06
N ALA A 100 17.10 13.12 -3.39
CA ALA A 100 18.09 14.17 -3.68
C ALA A 100 18.04 14.63 -5.14
N LEU A 101 17.73 13.72 -6.07
CA LEU A 101 17.84 13.95 -7.51
C LEU A 101 16.48 13.93 -8.21
N GLU A 102 16.42 14.63 -9.34
CA GLU A 102 15.35 14.58 -10.32
C GLU A 102 15.93 14.69 -11.75
N GLU A 103 15.09 14.56 -12.76
CA GLU A 103 15.48 14.76 -14.15
C GLU A 103 15.76 16.23 -14.45
N GLY A 104 16.85 16.48 -15.18
CA GLY A 104 17.21 17.81 -15.66
C GLY A 104 16.17 18.37 -16.62
N ALA A 105 15.99 19.70 -16.59
CA ALA A 105 15.03 20.36 -17.47
C ALA A 105 15.39 20.15 -18.94
N ARG A 106 14.39 19.91 -19.79
CA ARG A 106 14.58 19.84 -21.24
C ARG A 106 14.86 21.24 -21.79
N PRO A 107 15.80 21.40 -22.74
CA PRO A 107 16.04 22.70 -23.36
C PRO A 107 14.76 23.28 -23.98
N GLY A 108 14.37 24.49 -23.59
CA GLY A 108 13.19 25.20 -24.12
C GLY A 108 11.88 25.01 -23.35
N ASP A 109 11.79 24.05 -22.43
CA ASP A 109 10.58 23.72 -21.66
C ASP A 109 10.73 24.14 -20.19
N THR A 110 10.91 25.43 -19.90
CA THR A 110 10.87 25.91 -18.50
C THR A 110 9.56 26.65 -18.25
N PRO A 111 8.62 26.05 -17.48
CA PRO A 111 7.38 26.71 -17.13
C PRO A 111 7.62 28.02 -16.39
N THR A 112 6.82 29.03 -16.71
CA THR A 112 6.83 30.33 -16.03
C THR A 112 6.04 30.24 -14.74
N VAL A 113 6.67 29.73 -13.68
CA VAL A 113 6.10 29.67 -12.33
C VAL A 113 6.96 30.46 -11.35
N ALA A 114 6.35 30.89 -10.23
CA ALA A 114 7.08 31.56 -9.16
C ALA A 114 8.27 30.70 -8.66
N PRO A 115 9.44 31.29 -8.37
CA PRO A 115 10.62 30.54 -7.89
C PRO A 115 10.34 29.67 -6.66
N GLU A 116 9.50 30.15 -5.75
CA GLU A 116 9.08 29.45 -4.53
C GLU A 116 8.25 28.20 -4.85
N LEU A 117 7.34 28.31 -5.82
CA LEU A 117 6.54 27.17 -6.30
C LEU A 117 7.42 26.15 -7.02
N ALA A 118 8.33 26.59 -7.88
CA ALA A 118 9.31 25.69 -8.50
C ALA A 118 10.16 24.96 -7.45
N CYS A 119 10.60 25.67 -6.40
CA CYS A 119 11.34 25.09 -5.29
C CYS A 119 10.49 24.05 -4.54
N LEU A 120 9.23 24.36 -4.22
CA LEU A 120 8.32 23.44 -3.54
C LEU A 120 8.09 22.16 -4.34
N LEU A 121 7.76 22.28 -5.63
CA LEU A 121 7.49 21.15 -6.53
C LEU A 121 8.72 20.25 -6.68
N SER A 122 9.90 20.84 -6.83
CA SER A 122 11.16 20.11 -6.94
C SER A 122 11.53 19.41 -5.62
N ARG A 123 11.53 20.17 -4.51
CA ARG A 123 11.91 19.69 -3.18
C ARG A 123 11.06 18.53 -2.72
N LEU A 124 9.74 18.63 -2.92
CA LEU A 124 8.79 17.63 -2.45
C LEU A 124 8.42 16.57 -3.50
N GLY A 125 8.79 16.75 -4.78
CA GLY A 125 8.37 15.85 -5.86
C GLY A 125 8.70 14.36 -5.66
N ASN A 126 9.73 14.05 -4.86
CA ASN A 126 10.03 12.68 -4.48
C ASN A 126 8.95 12.04 -3.60
N SER A 127 8.13 12.83 -2.91
CA SER A 127 7.08 12.35 -1.99
C SER A 127 6.11 11.39 -2.68
N THR A 128 5.82 11.63 -3.97
CA THR A 128 4.99 10.75 -4.82
C THR A 128 5.84 9.96 -5.83
N GLY A 129 6.93 10.55 -6.33
CA GLY A 129 7.77 9.99 -7.39
C GLY A 129 7.13 9.98 -8.79
N VAL A 130 5.97 10.62 -8.95
CA VAL A 130 5.17 10.55 -10.19
C VAL A 130 5.80 11.35 -11.33
N ASN A 131 6.42 12.47 -11.00
CA ASN A 131 6.97 13.39 -11.98
C ASN A 131 8.48 13.18 -12.11
N PRO A 132 9.02 13.07 -13.34
CA PRO A 132 10.47 13.03 -13.57
C PRO A 132 11.17 14.28 -13.02
N SER A 133 10.56 15.45 -13.21
CA SER A 133 11.07 16.75 -12.74
C SER A 133 9.96 17.65 -12.19
N TRP A 134 10.35 18.73 -11.51
CA TRP A 134 9.42 19.79 -11.11
C TRP A 134 8.74 20.49 -12.29
N THR A 135 9.36 20.52 -13.47
CA THR A 135 8.76 21.14 -14.67
C THR A 135 7.55 20.34 -15.16
N ASP A 136 7.60 19.01 -15.06
CA ASP A 136 6.44 18.15 -15.36
C ASP A 136 5.29 18.39 -14.36
N ALA A 137 5.62 18.60 -13.09
CA ALA A 137 4.62 18.92 -12.07
C ALA A 137 3.96 20.30 -12.33
N ALA A 138 4.74 21.29 -12.74
CA ALA A 138 4.23 22.60 -13.15
C ALA A 138 3.36 22.52 -14.41
N ALA A 139 3.73 21.72 -15.40
CA ALA A 139 2.92 21.50 -16.60
C ALA A 139 1.59 20.76 -16.33
N ARG A 140 1.48 20.02 -15.22
CA ARG A 140 0.18 19.50 -14.75
C ARG A 140 -0.69 20.59 -14.13
N LEU A 141 -0.08 21.46 -13.33
CA LEU A 141 -0.77 22.60 -12.72
C LEU A 141 -1.33 23.56 -13.78
N ASP A 142 -0.57 23.82 -14.84
CA ASP A 142 -0.98 24.65 -15.98
C ASP A 142 -2.23 24.11 -16.71
N ARG A 143 -2.46 22.79 -16.66
CA ARG A 143 -3.64 22.12 -17.25
C ARG A 143 -4.79 21.92 -16.28
N ALA A 144 -4.58 22.23 -15.00
CA ALA A 144 -5.59 22.04 -13.97
C ALA A 144 -6.60 23.19 -14.00
N THR A 145 -7.87 22.85 -14.08
CA THR A 145 -8.97 23.83 -14.07
C THR A 145 -9.92 23.50 -12.92
N VAL A 146 -10.27 24.49 -12.11
CA VAL A 146 -11.09 24.31 -10.92
C VAL A 146 -12.31 25.22 -10.97
N HIS A 147 -13.48 24.67 -10.65
CA HIS A 147 -14.67 25.47 -10.37
C HIS A 147 -14.92 25.51 -8.85
N LEU A 148 -14.98 26.71 -8.27
CA LEU A 148 -15.21 26.92 -6.84
C LEU A 148 -16.67 27.36 -6.61
N ALA A 149 -17.41 26.62 -5.78
CA ALA A 149 -18.82 26.87 -5.50
C ALA A 149 -19.15 26.79 -4.00
N GLY A 150 -20.30 27.34 -3.60
CA GLY A 150 -20.81 27.28 -2.23
C GLY A 150 -20.63 28.58 -1.45
N ASP A 151 -20.07 28.52 -0.24
CA ASP A 151 -19.87 29.71 0.60
C ASP A 151 -18.96 30.75 -0.06
N SER A 152 -19.49 31.94 -0.31
CA SER A 152 -18.81 32.95 -1.12
C SER A 152 -17.52 33.48 -0.49
N VAL A 153 -17.43 33.53 0.84
CA VAL A 153 -16.24 34.03 1.53
C VAL A 153 -15.10 33.02 1.40
N LEU A 154 -15.39 31.74 1.62
CA LEU A 154 -14.42 30.66 1.43
C LEU A 154 -14.01 30.47 -0.04
N VAL A 155 -14.95 30.64 -0.97
CA VAL A 155 -14.66 30.64 -2.42
C VAL A 155 -13.68 31.75 -2.76
N GLN A 156 -13.94 32.99 -2.32
CA GLN A 156 -13.04 34.13 -2.58
C GLN A 156 -11.67 33.95 -1.92
N ALA A 157 -11.63 33.47 -0.67
CA ALA A 157 -10.37 33.20 0.02
C ALA A 157 -9.54 32.12 -0.68
N THR A 158 -10.18 31.03 -1.11
CA THR A 158 -9.49 29.95 -1.82
C THR A 158 -9.03 30.39 -3.21
N ALA A 159 -9.84 31.16 -3.95
CA ALA A 159 -9.47 31.71 -5.24
C ALA A 159 -8.17 32.53 -5.16
N ARG A 160 -7.99 33.33 -4.11
CA ARG A 160 -6.74 34.06 -3.87
C ARG A 160 -5.55 33.14 -3.59
N CYS A 161 -5.76 32.05 -2.85
CA CYS A 161 -4.69 31.10 -2.52
C CYS A 161 -4.23 30.25 -3.72
N VAL A 162 -5.09 30.04 -4.72
CA VAL A 162 -4.75 29.26 -5.93
C VAL A 162 -4.42 30.13 -7.15
N ASP A 163 -4.41 31.46 -6.98
CA ASP A 163 -3.99 32.38 -8.03
C ASP A 163 -2.56 32.08 -8.50
N GLY A 164 -2.37 31.97 -9.81
CA GLY A 164 -1.10 31.55 -10.42
C GLY A 164 -0.72 30.07 -10.19
N VAL A 165 -1.60 29.27 -9.59
CA VAL A 165 -1.38 27.82 -9.38
C VAL A 165 -2.19 26.99 -10.37
N CYS A 166 -3.46 27.30 -10.58
CA CYS A 166 -4.32 26.64 -11.55
C CYS A 166 -5.38 27.61 -12.08
N GLU A 167 -6.03 27.25 -13.18
CA GLU A 167 -7.12 28.07 -13.72
C GLU A 167 -8.37 27.92 -12.84
N VAL A 168 -9.02 29.04 -12.50
CA VAL A 168 -10.31 29.04 -11.78
C VAL A 168 -11.39 29.58 -12.72
N VAL A 169 -12.39 28.75 -13.01
CA VAL A 169 -13.52 29.11 -13.87
C VAL A 169 -14.73 29.53 -13.04
N ALA A 170 -15.43 30.56 -13.51
CA ALA A 170 -16.56 31.15 -12.80
C ALA A 170 -17.83 30.31 -12.96
N ASP A 171 -18.02 29.71 -14.13
CA ASP A 171 -19.16 28.84 -14.43
C ASP A 171 -18.73 27.37 -14.50
N LEU A 172 -19.59 26.47 -14.03
CA LEU A 172 -19.42 25.03 -14.18
C LEU A 172 -19.44 24.61 -15.66
N ASP A 173 -20.18 25.32 -16.50
CA ASP A 173 -20.25 25.06 -17.94
C ASP A 173 -18.93 25.35 -18.67
N GLU A 174 -18.09 26.23 -18.12
CA GLU A 174 -16.73 26.51 -18.62
C GLU A 174 -15.72 25.44 -18.20
N LEU A 175 -16.03 24.65 -17.17
CA LEU A 175 -15.14 23.61 -16.69
C LEU A 175 -15.00 22.51 -17.76
N PRO A 176 -13.78 22.14 -18.19
CA PRO A 176 -13.60 21.09 -19.18
C PRO A 176 -13.99 19.72 -18.62
N LEU A 177 -14.43 18.82 -19.50
CA LEU A 177 -14.59 17.40 -19.17
C LEU A 177 -13.25 16.68 -19.34
N ALA A 178 -12.35 16.91 -18.38
CA ALA A 178 -10.99 16.37 -18.37
C ALA A 178 -10.65 15.80 -16.99
N ASP A 179 -9.65 14.92 -16.93
CA ASP A 179 -9.18 14.31 -15.67
C ASP A 179 -8.59 15.32 -14.69
N ASP A 180 -8.05 16.43 -15.20
CA ASP A 180 -7.42 17.51 -14.43
C ASP A 180 -8.43 18.63 -14.04
N ALA A 181 -9.73 18.41 -14.28
CA ALA A 181 -10.81 19.33 -13.94
C ALA A 181 -11.53 18.92 -12.65
N LEU A 182 -11.75 19.87 -11.73
CA LEU A 182 -12.32 19.59 -10.42
C LEU A 182 -13.33 20.65 -9.98
N VAL A 183 -14.47 20.22 -9.46
CA VAL A 183 -15.41 21.08 -8.74
C VAL A 183 -15.09 21.03 -7.25
N VAL A 184 -14.98 22.17 -6.57
CA VAL A 184 -14.82 22.24 -5.13
C VAL A 184 -16.03 22.96 -4.54
N PHE A 185 -16.72 22.29 -3.61
CA PHE A 185 -17.89 22.86 -2.96
C PHE A 185 -17.67 23.12 -1.48
N PHE A 186 -17.83 24.38 -1.07
CA PHE A 186 -17.76 24.83 0.32
C PHE A 186 -19.15 24.78 0.96
N GLU A 187 -19.41 23.72 1.71
CA GLU A 187 -20.66 23.50 2.44
C GLU A 187 -20.66 24.24 3.77
N THR A 188 -21.64 25.13 3.90
CA THR A 188 -22.12 25.73 5.14
C THR A 188 -23.65 25.58 5.18
N ARG A 189 -24.29 25.92 6.31
CA ARG A 189 -25.76 25.93 6.40
C ARG A 189 -26.42 26.75 5.27
N ARG A 190 -25.78 27.83 4.81
CA ARG A 190 -26.31 28.72 3.76
C ARG A 190 -26.14 28.14 2.35
N SER A 191 -25.03 27.47 2.06
CA SER A 191 -24.75 26.96 0.72
C SER A 191 -25.37 25.58 0.46
N ARG A 192 -25.65 24.77 1.50
CA ARG A 192 -26.16 23.39 1.33
C ARG A 192 -27.34 23.22 0.36
N PRO A 193 -28.35 24.11 0.28
CA PRO A 193 -29.41 23.96 -0.72
C PRO A 193 -28.91 23.85 -2.17
N GLN A 194 -27.74 24.43 -2.48
CA GLN A 194 -27.10 24.36 -3.81
C GLN A 194 -26.40 23.03 -4.06
N LEU A 195 -25.99 22.32 -3.00
CA LEU A 195 -25.17 21.10 -3.10
C LEU A 195 -25.93 19.95 -3.79
N ALA A 196 -27.22 19.81 -3.54
CA ALA A 196 -27.99 18.69 -4.08
C ALA A 196 -28.03 18.70 -5.62
N GLU A 197 -28.28 19.88 -6.20
CA GLU A 197 -28.30 20.07 -7.66
C GLU A 197 -26.89 19.91 -8.25
N LEU A 198 -25.90 20.59 -7.66
CA LEU A 198 -24.52 20.51 -8.11
C LEU A 198 -23.99 19.07 -8.10
N ARG A 199 -24.27 18.33 -7.03
CA ARG A 199 -23.90 16.91 -6.88
C ARG A 199 -24.49 16.06 -7.99
N ASN A 200 -25.80 16.19 -8.24
CA ASN A 200 -26.48 15.39 -9.27
C ASN A 200 -25.90 15.68 -10.65
N ARG A 201 -25.70 16.97 -10.95
CA ARG A 201 -25.08 17.43 -12.19
C ARG A 201 -23.67 16.89 -12.36
N CYS A 202 -22.81 17.03 -11.35
CA CYS A 202 -21.44 16.50 -11.39
C CYS A 202 -21.42 14.98 -11.62
N TRP A 203 -22.31 14.23 -10.95
CA TRP A 203 -22.38 12.78 -11.11
C TRP A 203 -22.81 12.36 -12.53
N LEU A 204 -23.86 12.99 -13.07
CA LEU A 204 -24.38 12.69 -14.42
C LEU A 204 -23.41 13.10 -15.52
N GLU A 205 -22.74 14.24 -15.37
CA GLU A 205 -21.75 14.76 -16.34
C GLU A 205 -20.36 14.18 -16.14
N ARG A 206 -20.16 13.29 -15.15
CA ARG A 206 -18.86 12.68 -14.80
C ARG A 206 -17.77 13.68 -14.43
N ARG A 207 -18.16 14.74 -13.72
CA ARG A 207 -17.24 15.73 -13.15
C ARG A 207 -16.84 15.31 -11.74
N SER A 208 -15.56 15.44 -11.43
CA SER A 208 -15.07 15.21 -10.08
C SER A 208 -15.55 16.34 -9.15
N LEU A 209 -15.99 15.98 -7.95
CA LEU A 209 -16.45 16.91 -6.91
C LEU A 209 -15.70 16.67 -5.61
N LEU A 210 -15.01 17.68 -5.11
CA LEU A 210 -14.42 17.71 -3.78
C LEU A 210 -15.29 18.54 -2.86
N ARG A 211 -15.76 17.92 -1.77
CA ARG A 211 -16.52 18.62 -0.74
C ARG A 211 -15.60 19.20 0.33
N VAL A 212 -15.90 20.40 0.80
CA VAL A 212 -15.28 21.02 1.97
C VAL A 212 -16.40 21.42 2.92
N ARG A 213 -16.42 20.89 4.14
CA ARG A 213 -17.32 21.33 5.21
C ARG A 213 -16.47 21.92 6.32
N ALA A 214 -16.76 23.12 6.79
CA ALA A 214 -16.05 23.73 7.91
C ALA A 214 -17.03 24.12 9.02
N ASP A 215 -16.61 23.91 10.26
CA ASP A 215 -17.32 24.29 11.48
C ASP A 215 -16.50 25.28 12.32
N GLY A 216 -16.94 25.55 13.56
CA GLY A 216 -16.30 26.53 14.43
C GLY A 216 -14.87 26.17 14.86
N THR A 217 -14.53 24.88 14.95
CA THR A 217 -13.24 24.39 15.46
C THR A 217 -12.61 23.30 14.60
N SER A 218 -13.28 22.82 13.56
CA SER A 218 -12.85 21.72 12.70
C SER A 218 -13.31 21.93 11.25
N MET A 219 -12.66 21.22 10.32
CA MET A 219 -13.11 21.10 8.94
C MET A 219 -12.99 19.66 8.45
N THR A 220 -13.87 19.28 7.54
CA THR A 220 -13.79 18.05 6.76
C THR A 220 -13.45 18.41 5.32
N LEU A 221 -12.30 17.96 4.84
CA LEU A 221 -11.91 18.02 3.42
C LEU A 221 -12.12 16.65 2.79
N GLY A 222 -13.13 16.55 1.93
CA GLY A 222 -13.64 15.32 1.36
C GLY A 222 -15.13 15.10 1.69
N PRO A 223 -15.74 14.06 1.10
CA PRO A 223 -15.11 13.11 0.18
C PRO A 223 -14.75 13.76 -1.17
N TYR A 224 -13.77 13.17 -1.85
CA TYR A 224 -13.57 13.37 -3.28
C TYR A 224 -14.49 12.39 -4.01
N VAL A 225 -15.31 12.89 -4.91
CA VAL A 225 -16.35 12.13 -5.63
C VAL A 225 -16.04 12.16 -7.12
N ASP A 226 -15.66 11.02 -7.65
CA ASP A 226 -15.53 10.69 -9.06
C ASP A 226 -16.34 9.41 -9.35
N PRO A 227 -17.32 9.46 -10.27
CA PRO A 227 -18.19 8.34 -10.59
C PRO A 227 -17.47 7.06 -11.07
N ALA A 228 -16.21 7.16 -11.48
CA ALA A 228 -15.47 6.01 -11.98
C ALA A 228 -14.87 5.14 -10.86
N PHE A 229 -14.57 5.68 -9.67
CA PHE A 229 -13.83 4.91 -8.65
C PHE A 229 -14.08 5.27 -7.18
N THR A 230 -14.78 6.36 -6.87
CA THR A 230 -15.16 6.67 -5.48
C THR A 230 -16.67 6.54 -5.28
N PRO A 231 -17.14 6.37 -4.03
CA PRO A 231 -18.57 6.37 -3.74
C PRO A 231 -19.25 7.70 -4.12
N CYS A 232 -20.57 7.66 -4.32
CA CYS A 232 -21.34 8.89 -4.43
C CYS A 232 -21.30 9.70 -3.13
N LEU A 233 -21.56 11.00 -3.23
CA LEU A 233 -21.50 11.91 -2.07
C LEU A 233 -22.35 11.42 -0.89
N GLU A 234 -23.55 10.91 -1.15
CA GLU A 234 -24.45 10.40 -0.09
C GLU A 234 -23.86 9.21 0.68
N CYS A 235 -23.12 8.32 0.01
CA CYS A 235 -22.41 7.26 0.72
C CYS A 235 -21.21 7.81 1.48
N GLY A 236 -20.43 8.71 0.87
CA GLY A 236 -19.25 9.29 1.50
C GLY A 236 -19.56 10.13 2.75
N VAL A 237 -20.76 10.69 2.87
CA VAL A 237 -21.19 11.47 4.05
C VAL A 237 -22.20 10.77 4.94
N ALA A 238 -22.53 9.50 4.70
CA ALA A 238 -23.61 8.80 5.42
C ALA A 238 -23.40 8.69 6.93
N ASP A 239 -22.14 8.63 7.38
CA ASP A 239 -21.78 8.58 8.79
C ASP A 239 -21.58 9.98 9.41
N GLU A 240 -21.80 11.04 8.62
CA GLU A 240 -21.82 12.41 9.12
C GLU A 240 -23.24 12.73 9.60
N GLY A 241 -23.36 13.29 10.81
CA GLY A 241 -24.64 13.80 11.28
C GLY A 241 -25.18 14.94 10.40
N ASP A 242 -26.49 15.18 10.50
CA ASP A 242 -27.17 16.26 9.78
C ASP A 242 -26.89 17.65 10.37
N ASP A 243 -26.21 17.72 11.52
CA ASP A 243 -25.82 18.97 12.14
C ASP A 243 -24.91 19.77 11.20
N LEU A 244 -25.51 20.83 10.67
CA LEU A 244 -24.83 21.76 9.80
C LEU A 244 -24.10 22.81 10.62
N PRO A 245 -22.82 23.03 10.35
CA PRO A 245 -22.09 24.07 11.03
C PRO A 245 -22.67 25.45 10.74
N ASP A 246 -22.56 26.33 11.74
CA ASP A 246 -22.62 27.76 11.51
C ASP A 246 -21.40 28.19 10.66
N THR A 247 -21.47 29.38 10.06
CA THR A 247 -20.35 29.93 9.29
C THR A 247 -19.06 29.86 10.11
N PRO A 248 -17.94 29.32 9.58
CA PRO A 248 -16.69 29.27 10.32
C PRO A 248 -16.26 30.69 10.73
N PRO A 249 -15.58 30.86 11.88
CA PRO A 249 -15.14 32.18 12.33
C PRO A 249 -14.20 32.80 11.30
N GLU A 250 -14.28 34.12 11.12
CA GLU A 250 -13.55 34.86 10.08
C GLU A 250 -12.04 34.58 10.11
N GLN A 251 -11.46 34.50 11.30
CA GLN A 251 -10.04 34.17 11.51
C GLN A 251 -9.62 32.77 10.98
N ALA A 252 -10.56 31.86 10.73
CA ALA A 252 -10.29 30.54 10.19
C ALA A 252 -10.37 30.49 8.66
N HIS A 253 -10.90 31.52 7.98
CA HIS A 253 -11.16 31.48 6.54
C HIS A 253 -9.88 31.28 5.73
N ASP A 254 -8.82 32.05 6.03
CA ASP A 254 -7.54 31.93 5.32
C ASP A 254 -6.85 30.60 5.62
N LEU A 255 -6.98 30.06 6.84
CA LEU A 255 -6.46 28.74 7.19
C LEU A 255 -7.17 27.64 6.39
N ILE A 256 -8.50 27.65 6.35
CA ILE A 256 -9.31 26.71 5.56
C ILE A 256 -8.94 26.80 4.08
N ALA A 257 -8.90 28.01 3.52
CA ALA A 257 -8.54 28.26 2.14
C ALA A 257 -7.13 27.77 1.81
N GLY A 258 -6.15 28.01 2.68
CA GLY A 258 -4.78 27.54 2.53
C GLY A 258 -4.66 26.02 2.57
N ILE A 259 -5.39 25.34 3.47
CA ILE A 259 -5.45 23.88 3.53
C ILE A 259 -6.07 23.31 2.24
N VAL A 260 -7.18 23.88 1.77
CA VAL A 260 -7.82 23.44 0.53
C VAL A 260 -6.89 23.65 -0.67
N ALA A 261 -6.30 24.83 -0.81
CA ALA A 261 -5.32 25.13 -1.86
C ALA A 261 -4.12 24.17 -1.85
N HIS A 262 -3.61 23.82 -0.67
CA HIS A 262 -2.55 22.83 -0.52
C HIS A 262 -2.94 21.46 -1.09
N HIS A 263 -4.17 20.99 -0.81
CA HIS A 263 -4.65 19.72 -1.33
C HIS A 263 -5.00 19.76 -2.83
N LEU A 264 -5.46 20.90 -3.35
CA LEU A 264 -5.65 21.11 -4.79
C LEU A 264 -4.32 21.07 -5.54
N LEU A 265 -3.30 21.75 -4.99
CA LEU A 265 -1.93 21.66 -5.48
C LEU A 265 -1.42 20.21 -5.46
N ALA A 266 -1.62 19.49 -4.35
CA ALA A 266 -1.16 18.11 -4.21
C ALA A 266 -1.84 17.15 -5.20
N LEU A 267 -3.16 17.27 -5.38
CA LEU A 267 -3.94 16.47 -6.34
C LEU A 267 -3.48 16.73 -7.78
N SER A 268 -3.34 18.00 -8.15
CA SER A 268 -3.09 18.42 -9.54
C SER A 268 -1.62 18.26 -9.93
N SER A 269 -0.69 18.78 -9.13
CA SER A 269 0.74 18.66 -9.41
C SER A 269 1.25 17.24 -9.27
N ARG A 270 0.63 16.43 -8.41
CA ARG A 270 1.13 15.12 -7.97
C ARG A 270 2.58 15.21 -7.46
N ALA A 271 3.04 16.35 -6.95
CA ALA A 271 4.37 16.49 -6.34
C ALA A 271 4.33 16.28 -4.82
N ILE A 272 3.16 16.45 -4.20
CA ILE A 272 2.96 16.35 -2.75
C ILE A 272 1.95 15.25 -2.49
N ARG A 273 2.12 14.54 -1.37
CA ARG A 273 1.15 13.52 -0.96
C ARG A 273 -0.13 14.17 -0.45
N THR A 274 -1.24 13.53 -0.78
CA THR A 274 -2.57 13.86 -0.26
C THR A 274 -3.26 12.55 0.10
N TYR A 275 -4.17 12.59 1.07
CA TYR A 275 -5.05 11.45 1.40
C TYR A 275 -6.24 11.35 0.43
N LEU A 276 -6.49 12.41 -0.35
CA LEU A 276 -7.45 12.37 -1.46
C LEU A 276 -6.85 11.57 -2.64
N PRO A 277 -7.68 10.86 -3.42
CA PRO A 277 -9.15 10.85 -3.35
C PRO A 277 -9.74 9.77 -2.43
N LEU A 278 -8.93 8.94 -1.78
CA LEU A 278 -9.41 7.75 -1.08
C LEU A 278 -10.11 8.08 0.24
N ASP A 279 -9.51 8.97 1.02
CA ASP A 279 -10.01 9.36 2.33
C ASP A 279 -10.51 10.80 2.32
N ALA A 280 -11.39 11.11 3.28
CA ALA A 280 -11.64 12.47 3.74
C ALA A 280 -10.78 12.76 4.98
N GLY A 281 -10.32 14.00 5.13
CA GLY A 281 -9.57 14.46 6.30
C GLY A 281 -10.46 15.31 7.20
N VAL A 282 -10.62 14.90 8.45
CA VAL A 282 -11.25 15.69 9.52
C VAL A 282 -10.14 16.36 10.31
N ILE A 283 -10.03 17.68 10.15
CA ILE A 283 -8.94 18.51 10.64
C ILE A 283 -9.47 19.39 11.77
N ASP A 284 -8.88 19.30 12.95
CA ASP A 284 -9.12 20.26 14.02
C ASP A 284 -8.35 21.56 13.71
N LEU A 285 -9.06 22.68 13.57
CA LEU A 285 -8.50 23.97 13.16
C LEU A 285 -7.71 24.66 14.27
N THR A 286 -7.79 24.18 15.50
CA THR A 286 -7.04 24.73 16.65
C THR A 286 -5.69 24.03 16.83
N THR A 287 -5.68 22.71 16.64
CA THR A 287 -4.50 21.85 16.86
C THR A 287 -3.83 21.39 15.56
N LEU A 288 -4.51 21.55 14.43
CA LEU A 288 -4.15 21.02 13.11
C LEU A 288 -4.01 19.48 13.09
N SER A 289 -4.56 18.80 14.09
CA SER A 289 -4.62 17.34 14.10
C SER A 289 -5.61 16.85 13.05
N THR A 290 -5.22 15.82 12.30
CA THR A 290 -6.03 15.27 11.21
C THR A 290 -6.38 13.82 11.49
N ARG A 291 -7.66 13.48 11.35
CA ARG A 291 -8.16 12.10 11.32
C ARG A 291 -8.65 11.77 9.92
N TYR A 292 -8.27 10.60 9.41
CA TYR A 292 -8.68 10.15 8.08
C TYR A 292 -9.91 9.26 8.18
N ARG A 293 -10.83 9.44 7.24
CA ARG A 293 -12.06 8.65 7.11
C ARG A 293 -12.19 8.15 5.67
N PRO A 294 -12.09 6.83 5.44
CA PRO A 294 -12.28 6.26 4.11
C PRO A 294 -13.68 6.53 3.58
N SER A 295 -13.77 6.83 2.29
CA SER A 295 -15.06 6.93 1.61
C SER A 295 -15.52 5.53 1.20
N ALA A 296 -16.58 5.01 1.84
CA ALA A 296 -17.09 3.67 1.57
C ALA A 296 -18.51 3.68 0.98
N THR A 297 -18.75 2.77 0.04
CA THR A 297 -20.08 2.58 -0.56
C THR A 297 -21.00 1.84 0.40
N ARG A 298 -22.23 2.34 0.57
CA ARG A 298 -23.29 1.61 1.29
C ARG A 298 -23.82 0.48 0.40
N PRO A 299 -23.83 -0.79 0.86
CA PRO A 299 -24.47 -1.88 0.14
C PRO A 299 -25.93 -1.53 -0.18
N GLY A 300 -26.37 -1.79 -1.41
CA GLY A 300 -27.73 -1.47 -1.86
C GLY A 300 -27.96 -0.02 -2.27
N CYS A 301 -26.94 0.86 -2.24
CA CYS A 301 -27.09 2.24 -2.73
C CYS A 301 -27.43 2.24 -4.24
N PRO A 302 -28.52 2.90 -4.68
CA PRO A 302 -28.94 2.89 -6.08
C PRO A 302 -28.01 3.67 -7.02
N THR A 303 -27.15 4.53 -6.46
CA THR A 303 -26.28 5.42 -7.24
C THR A 303 -24.92 4.81 -7.53
N CYS A 304 -24.30 4.14 -6.55
CA CYS A 304 -22.90 3.70 -6.66
C CYS A 304 -22.63 2.28 -6.12
N SER A 305 -23.64 1.54 -5.66
CA SER A 305 -23.46 0.16 -5.22
C SER A 305 -23.73 -0.84 -6.34
N PHE A 306 -22.89 -1.86 -6.44
CA PHE A 306 -23.15 -3.04 -7.27
C PHE A 306 -24.10 -4.04 -6.56
N SER A 307 -24.16 -4.00 -5.23
CA SER A 307 -25.04 -4.85 -4.45
C SER A 307 -26.49 -4.40 -4.63
N LYS A 308 -27.39 -5.35 -4.89
CA LYS A 308 -28.83 -5.12 -4.96
C LYS A 308 -29.47 -5.30 -3.57
N GLY A 309 -30.65 -4.71 -3.37
CA GLY A 309 -31.44 -4.86 -2.14
C GLY A 309 -31.55 -3.57 -1.35
N THR A 310 -31.96 -3.68 -0.08
CA THR A 310 -32.14 -2.54 0.82
C THR A 310 -30.82 -1.79 1.02
N THR A 311 -30.84 -0.47 0.81
CA THR A 311 -29.69 0.38 1.08
C THR A 311 -29.40 0.39 2.59
N ALA A 312 -28.18 0.02 2.97
CA ALA A 312 -27.72 0.19 4.35
C ALA A 312 -27.76 1.67 4.75
N SER A 313 -28.07 1.99 6.01
CA SER A 313 -28.06 3.37 6.50
C SER A 313 -26.65 3.98 6.46
N ALA A 314 -25.67 3.18 6.87
CA ALA A 314 -24.24 3.48 6.95
C ALA A 314 -23.40 2.38 6.25
N PRO A 315 -22.18 2.67 5.78
CA PRO A 315 -21.27 1.64 5.29
C PRO A 315 -20.89 0.67 6.42
N PRO A 316 -21.03 -0.66 6.24
CA PRO A 316 -20.64 -1.62 7.27
C PRO A 316 -19.12 -1.64 7.47
N PRO A 317 -18.61 -2.10 8.64
CA PRO A 317 -17.18 -2.13 8.91
C PRO A 317 -16.34 -2.85 7.86
N SER A 318 -16.87 -3.89 7.22
CA SER A 318 -16.20 -4.58 6.11
C SER A 318 -16.03 -3.69 4.88
N ALA A 319 -17.04 -2.91 4.51
CA ALA A 319 -16.94 -1.95 3.41
C ALA A 319 -15.97 -0.80 3.74
N VAL A 320 -15.98 -0.31 4.98
CA VAL A 320 -15.04 0.71 5.45
C VAL A 320 -13.60 0.17 5.43
N TYR A 321 -13.39 -1.06 5.91
CA TYR A 321 -12.09 -1.72 5.86
C TYR A 321 -11.59 -1.85 4.43
N GLU A 322 -12.41 -2.36 3.50
CA GLU A 322 -12.03 -2.50 2.09
C GLU A 322 -11.72 -1.15 1.42
N ALA A 323 -12.47 -0.09 1.76
CA ALA A 323 -12.16 1.27 1.30
C ALA A 323 -10.82 1.78 1.88
N SER A 324 -10.54 1.52 3.17
CA SER A 324 -9.34 2.00 3.87
C SER A 324 -8.03 1.41 3.35
N ILE A 325 -8.11 0.27 2.67
CA ILE A 325 -6.95 -0.43 2.11
C ILE A 325 -6.96 -0.42 0.57
N ALA A 326 -7.93 0.26 -0.04
CA ALA A 326 -8.04 0.33 -1.48
C ALA A 326 -6.79 0.98 -2.06
N LEU A 327 -6.25 0.39 -3.13
CA LEU A 327 -5.19 1.04 -3.88
C LEU A 327 -5.79 2.20 -4.69
N PRO A 328 -5.14 3.37 -4.74
CA PRO A 328 -5.56 4.43 -5.62
C PRO A 328 -5.64 3.94 -7.06
N VAL A 329 -6.58 4.48 -7.83
CA VAL A 329 -6.57 4.29 -9.29
C VAL A 329 -5.26 4.80 -9.89
N ARG A 330 -4.91 4.27 -11.07
CA ARG A 330 -3.60 4.51 -11.70
C ARG A 330 -3.19 6.00 -11.75
N LYS A 331 -4.13 6.93 -11.99
CA LYS A 331 -3.84 8.37 -12.04
C LYS A 331 -3.37 8.96 -10.70
N PHE A 332 -3.75 8.34 -9.58
CA PHE A 332 -3.39 8.73 -8.22
C PHE A 332 -2.43 7.76 -7.53
N LEU A 333 -1.86 6.80 -8.26
CA LEU A 333 -0.87 5.89 -7.69
C LEU A 333 0.46 6.62 -7.49
N ASP A 334 0.99 6.56 -6.26
CA ASP A 334 2.34 7.05 -5.95
C ASP A 334 3.37 5.96 -6.26
N THR A 335 4.34 6.24 -7.11
CA THR A 335 5.37 5.26 -7.54
C THR A 335 6.42 5.04 -6.46
N ASN A 336 6.70 6.04 -5.63
CA ASN A 336 7.70 5.93 -4.55
C ASN A 336 7.32 4.90 -3.46
N GLY A 337 6.04 4.51 -3.36
CA GLY A 337 5.59 3.45 -2.46
C GLY A 337 6.28 2.10 -2.73
N HIS A 338 6.68 1.84 -3.98
CA HIS A 338 7.36 0.60 -4.39
C HIS A 338 8.75 0.43 -3.75
N LEU A 339 9.45 1.53 -3.45
CA LEU A 339 10.78 1.47 -2.85
C LEU A 339 10.79 0.86 -1.44
N ALA A 340 9.63 0.81 -0.77
CA ALA A 340 9.48 0.15 0.53
C ALA A 340 9.83 -1.35 0.48
N HIS A 341 9.67 -2.02 -0.67
CA HIS A 341 9.99 -3.44 -0.82
C HIS A 341 11.48 -3.75 -0.65
N PHE A 342 12.36 -2.79 -0.98
CA PHE A 342 13.82 -2.96 -0.93
C PHE A 342 14.42 -2.59 0.43
N GLN A 343 13.60 -2.25 1.42
CA GLN A 343 14.07 -1.95 2.77
C GLN A 343 14.57 -3.22 3.46
N SER A 344 15.78 -3.14 4.04
CA SER A 344 16.47 -4.27 4.68
C SER A 344 15.62 -4.98 5.74
N LYS A 345 14.77 -4.24 6.48
CA LYS A 345 13.83 -4.78 7.47
C LYS A 345 12.84 -5.78 6.85
N ASN A 346 12.37 -5.52 5.63
CA ASN A 346 11.38 -6.36 4.95
C ASN A 346 11.99 -7.66 4.41
N MET A 347 13.28 -7.65 4.05
CA MET A 347 14.01 -8.87 3.68
C MET A 347 14.22 -9.79 4.88
N ASN A 348 14.52 -9.24 6.06
CA ASN A 348 14.72 -10.04 7.28
C ASN A 348 13.46 -10.79 7.73
N LEU A 349 12.25 -10.31 7.38
CA LEU A 349 11.00 -11.01 7.70
C LEU A 349 10.94 -12.41 7.07
N GLN A 350 11.61 -12.64 5.94
CA GLN A 350 11.63 -13.96 5.28
C GLN A 350 12.28 -15.05 6.15
N TRP A 351 13.10 -14.65 7.11
CA TRP A 351 13.85 -15.53 8.02
C TRP A 351 13.24 -15.65 9.42
N GLN A 352 12.13 -14.96 9.68
CA GLN A 352 11.43 -15.03 10.96
C GLN A 352 10.46 -16.21 10.97
N PHE A 353 10.97 -17.36 11.42
CA PHE A 353 10.22 -18.59 11.59
C PHE A 353 9.59 -18.66 12.97
N ARG A 354 8.35 -19.16 13.06
CA ARG A 354 7.76 -19.54 14.35
C ARG A 354 8.42 -20.82 14.86
N ASP A 355 8.51 -20.92 16.18
CA ASP A 355 9.03 -22.11 16.84
C ASP A 355 8.24 -22.37 18.13
N TRP A 356 8.26 -23.62 18.57
CA TRP A 356 7.61 -24.14 19.77
C TRP A 356 8.62 -24.93 20.59
N PRO A 357 9.59 -24.26 21.25
CA PRO A 357 10.77 -24.92 21.81
C PRO A 357 10.45 -25.93 22.91
N SER A 358 9.33 -25.76 23.61
CA SER A 358 8.86 -26.64 24.69
C SER A 358 8.01 -27.83 24.21
N CYS A 359 7.59 -27.85 22.95
CA CYS A 359 6.72 -28.91 22.42
C CYS A 359 7.53 -30.12 21.92
N PRO A 360 7.08 -31.36 22.18
CA PRO A 360 7.65 -32.56 21.57
C PRO A 360 7.71 -32.47 20.04
N ARG A 361 8.72 -33.10 19.44
CA ARG A 361 8.93 -33.11 17.99
C ARG A 361 8.46 -34.42 17.38
N VAL A 362 7.74 -34.32 16.26
CA VAL A 362 7.39 -35.47 15.41
C VAL A 362 8.03 -35.28 14.05
N ALA A 363 8.95 -36.18 13.70
CA ALA A 363 9.67 -36.13 12.44
C ALA A 363 8.74 -36.43 11.25
N LEU A 364 8.90 -35.65 10.19
CA LEU A 364 8.29 -35.90 8.89
C LEU A 364 9.33 -36.54 7.95
N PRO A 365 8.92 -37.46 7.06
CA PRO A 365 9.78 -37.90 5.97
C PRO A 365 10.11 -36.75 5.03
N GLY A 366 11.21 -36.88 4.28
CA GLY A 366 11.56 -35.89 3.26
C GLY A 366 10.48 -35.77 2.17
N ALA A 367 10.27 -34.54 1.68
CA ALA A 367 9.27 -34.26 0.65
C ALA A 367 9.74 -34.72 -0.74
N ASP A 368 9.33 -35.91 -1.15
CA ASP A 368 9.57 -36.42 -2.50
C ASP A 368 8.60 -35.82 -3.52
N VAL A 369 8.99 -34.66 -4.07
CA VAL A 369 8.21 -33.94 -5.08
C VAL A 369 8.11 -34.68 -6.42
N SER A 370 8.91 -35.72 -6.66
CA SER A 370 8.80 -36.53 -7.88
C SER A 370 7.47 -37.29 -7.95
N ARG A 371 6.85 -37.56 -6.79
CA ARG A 371 5.51 -38.15 -6.66
C ARG A 371 4.39 -37.27 -7.19
N LEU A 372 4.66 -35.98 -7.43
CA LEU A 372 3.71 -35.04 -8.04
C LEU A 372 3.84 -34.99 -9.57
N ALA A 373 4.69 -35.82 -10.16
CA ALA A 373 4.84 -35.93 -11.60
C ALA A 373 3.69 -36.76 -12.21
N GLY A 374 3.05 -36.21 -13.24
CA GLY A 374 1.94 -36.86 -13.93
C GLY A 374 0.58 -36.39 -13.42
N ALA A 375 -0.47 -37.16 -13.71
CA ALA A 375 -1.79 -36.98 -13.14
C ALA A 375 -2.33 -38.38 -12.77
N PRO A 376 -3.03 -38.53 -11.64
CA PRO A 376 -3.64 -39.81 -11.29
C PRO A 376 -4.69 -40.21 -12.34
N SER A 377 -4.90 -41.51 -12.51
CA SER A 377 -5.94 -42.02 -13.40
C SER A 377 -7.31 -41.56 -12.89
N PRO A 378 -8.20 -41.03 -13.75
CA PRO A 378 -9.57 -40.67 -13.36
C PRO A 378 -10.39 -41.83 -12.79
N THR A 379 -9.96 -43.07 -13.03
CA THR A 379 -10.63 -44.30 -12.58
C THR A 379 -9.96 -44.98 -11.39
N ALA A 380 -8.88 -44.42 -10.85
CA ALA A 380 -8.19 -44.99 -9.69
C ALA A 380 -8.96 -44.69 -8.40
N ASP A 381 -9.04 -45.70 -7.52
CA ASP A 381 -9.56 -45.51 -6.16
C ASP A 381 -8.75 -44.45 -5.42
N ARG A 382 -9.44 -43.71 -4.54
CA ARG A 382 -8.79 -42.69 -3.71
C ARG A 382 -7.72 -43.35 -2.83
N ALA A 383 -6.57 -42.70 -2.74
CA ALA A 383 -5.50 -43.16 -1.88
C ALA A 383 -5.79 -42.78 -0.42
N ASP A 384 -5.35 -43.63 0.50
CA ASP A 384 -5.36 -43.32 1.93
C ASP A 384 -4.33 -42.23 2.23
N VAL A 385 -4.67 -41.35 3.16
CA VAL A 385 -3.73 -40.34 3.65
C VAL A 385 -2.76 -41.01 4.63
N GLY A 386 -1.46 -40.84 4.40
CA GLY A 386 -0.41 -41.30 5.30
C GLY A 386 0.56 -40.18 5.68
N ARG A 387 1.52 -40.49 6.56
CA ARG A 387 2.54 -39.52 7.00
C ARG A 387 3.34 -38.92 5.83
N GLY A 388 3.59 -39.70 4.77
CA GLY A 388 4.33 -39.24 3.59
C GLY A 388 3.55 -38.20 2.77
N GLU A 389 2.24 -38.43 2.63
CA GLU A 389 1.30 -37.56 1.93
C GLU A 389 1.18 -36.22 2.68
N VAL A 390 1.05 -36.29 4.01
CA VAL A 390 1.02 -35.11 4.89
C VAL A 390 2.32 -34.31 4.78
N ALA A 391 3.48 -34.98 4.83
CA ALA A 391 4.78 -34.32 4.71
C ALA A 391 4.93 -33.58 3.38
N LEU A 392 4.58 -34.24 2.26
CA LEU A 392 4.66 -33.64 0.93
C LEU A 392 3.70 -32.45 0.78
N MET A 393 2.48 -32.58 1.30
CA MET A 393 1.49 -31.49 1.32
C MET A 393 2.01 -30.27 2.08
N LEU A 394 2.52 -30.47 3.32
CA LEU A 394 3.07 -29.39 4.13
C LEU A 394 4.29 -28.74 3.49
N ALA A 395 5.18 -29.53 2.90
CA ALA A 395 6.39 -29.03 2.24
C ALA A 395 6.06 -28.10 1.08
N VAL A 396 5.12 -28.47 0.21
CA VAL A 396 4.77 -27.68 -0.99
C VAL A 396 3.89 -26.48 -0.62
N ALA A 397 2.92 -26.65 0.27
CA ALA A 397 2.00 -25.58 0.61
C ALA A 397 2.61 -24.52 1.55
N PHE A 398 3.47 -24.93 2.49
CA PHE A 398 3.98 -24.05 3.54
C PHE A 398 5.52 -24.05 3.67
N GLY A 399 6.18 -25.09 3.17
CA GLY A 399 7.61 -25.31 3.34
C GLY A 399 8.53 -24.49 2.43
N ILE A 400 9.82 -24.74 2.62
CA ILE A 400 10.92 -24.03 1.94
C ILE A 400 11.53 -24.95 0.88
N ARG A 401 11.61 -24.46 -0.35
CA ARG A 401 12.22 -25.15 -1.49
C ARG A 401 13.73 -25.07 -1.47
N LYS A 402 14.28 -23.88 -1.23
CA LYS A 402 15.72 -23.62 -1.23
C LYS A 402 16.07 -22.49 -0.26
N ARG A 403 17.25 -22.56 0.34
CA ARG A 403 17.86 -21.47 1.10
C ARG A 403 19.19 -21.10 0.47
N ALA A 404 19.47 -19.81 0.42
CA ALA A 404 20.76 -19.23 0.06
C ALA A 404 21.02 -18.02 0.98
N ASP A 405 22.26 -17.54 1.02
CA ASP A 405 22.61 -16.39 1.86
C ASP A 405 21.73 -15.17 1.54
N GLY A 406 20.98 -14.72 2.55
CA GLY A 406 20.07 -13.57 2.43
C GLY A 406 18.74 -13.84 1.71
N TRP A 407 18.47 -15.04 1.21
CA TRP A 407 17.24 -15.36 0.49
C TRP A 407 16.67 -16.76 0.80
N VAL A 408 15.36 -16.81 1.09
CA VAL A 408 14.57 -18.04 1.22
C VAL A 408 13.71 -18.19 -0.02
N GLN A 409 13.68 -19.35 -0.67
CA GLN A 409 12.75 -19.66 -1.75
C GLN A 409 11.71 -20.65 -1.26
N ARG A 410 10.43 -20.28 -1.30
CA ARG A 410 9.30 -21.16 -0.97
C ARG A 410 8.74 -21.80 -2.24
N TRP A 411 8.09 -22.96 -2.07
CA TRP A 411 7.32 -23.59 -3.15
C TRP A 411 6.12 -22.72 -3.52
N THR A 412 5.41 -22.25 -2.49
CA THR A 412 4.23 -21.39 -2.61
C THR A 412 4.57 -20.01 -2.05
N ALA A 413 5.14 -19.15 -2.89
CA ALA A 413 5.51 -17.79 -2.50
C ALA A 413 4.30 -16.84 -2.64
N ALA A 414 3.79 -16.37 -1.51
CA ALA A 414 2.74 -15.34 -1.41
C ALA A 414 3.17 -14.26 -0.38
N GLY A 415 2.42 -13.14 -0.26
CA GLY A 415 2.78 -12.06 0.66
C GLY A 415 4.20 -11.46 0.48
N GLY A 416 4.71 -11.49 -0.75
CA GLY A 416 6.11 -11.14 -1.05
C GLY A 416 7.12 -12.04 -0.34
N ASN A 417 6.81 -13.34 -0.31
CA ASN A 417 7.67 -14.44 0.11
C ASN A 417 8.08 -14.43 1.60
N ILE A 418 7.30 -13.76 2.46
CA ILE A 418 7.64 -13.68 3.89
C ILE A 418 7.25 -14.94 4.65
N GLY A 419 6.34 -15.78 4.15
CA GLY A 419 5.85 -16.95 4.88
C GLY A 419 4.98 -16.52 6.06
N SER A 420 3.76 -16.08 5.74
CA SER A 420 2.74 -15.61 6.67
C SER A 420 1.76 -16.73 7.05
N ALA A 421 1.43 -17.62 6.10
CA ALA A 421 0.57 -18.76 6.32
C ALA A 421 1.29 -19.85 7.13
N THR A 422 0.66 -20.31 8.21
CA THR A 422 1.16 -21.39 9.06
C THR A 422 0.17 -22.56 9.04
N ALA A 423 0.68 -23.78 8.93
CA ALA A 423 -0.15 -24.97 8.94
C ALA A 423 -0.19 -25.59 10.34
N TYR A 424 -1.40 -25.92 10.75
CA TYR A 424 -1.70 -26.72 11.92
C TYR A 424 -2.45 -27.97 11.46
N LEU A 425 -2.20 -29.09 12.13
CA LEU A 425 -2.85 -30.35 11.84
C LEU A 425 -3.58 -30.86 13.07
N VAL A 426 -4.74 -31.46 12.86
CA VAL A 426 -5.39 -32.32 13.84
C VAL A 426 -5.43 -33.73 13.28
N SER A 427 -4.66 -34.63 13.88
CA SER A 427 -4.69 -36.05 13.54
C SER A 427 -5.75 -36.76 14.39
N ARG A 428 -6.63 -37.50 13.72
CA ARG A 428 -7.68 -38.32 14.34
C ARG A 428 -7.43 -39.82 14.14
N ASP A 429 -6.38 -40.19 13.40
CA ASP A 429 -6.06 -41.56 13.03
C ASP A 429 -4.57 -41.84 13.24
N GLU A 430 -4.28 -42.79 14.13
CA GLU A 430 -2.92 -43.24 14.50
C GLU A 430 -2.13 -43.80 13.30
N SER A 431 -2.81 -44.28 12.25
CA SER A 431 -2.15 -44.74 11.02
C SER A 431 -1.52 -43.59 10.21
N VAL A 432 -1.99 -42.36 10.41
CA VAL A 432 -1.49 -41.15 9.73
C VAL A 432 -0.41 -40.49 10.59
N LEU A 433 -0.79 -40.08 11.81
CA LEU A 433 0.03 -39.42 12.81
C LEU A 433 -0.58 -39.74 14.20
N PRO A 434 0.20 -39.75 15.29
CA PRO A 434 -0.38 -39.93 16.61
C PRO A 434 -1.54 -38.95 16.85
N VAL A 435 -2.61 -39.39 17.52
CA VAL A 435 -3.78 -38.54 17.71
C VAL A 435 -3.42 -37.27 18.48
N GLY A 436 -3.87 -36.12 17.99
CA GLY A 436 -3.59 -34.82 18.61
C GLY A 436 -3.46 -33.66 17.65
N GLY A 437 -3.09 -32.51 18.21
CA GLY A 437 -2.90 -31.24 17.50
C GLY A 437 -1.42 -30.91 17.31
N TYR A 438 -1.06 -30.43 16.13
CA TYR A 438 0.32 -30.18 15.72
C TYR A 438 0.46 -28.82 15.03
N ALA A 439 1.61 -28.16 15.24
CA ALA A 439 2.05 -27.03 14.42
C ALA A 439 3.18 -27.46 13.49
N TYR A 440 3.12 -27.06 12.22
CA TYR A 440 4.18 -27.31 11.26
C TYR A 440 5.33 -26.32 11.41
N ARG A 441 6.55 -26.84 11.53
CA ARG A 441 7.79 -26.05 11.60
C ARG A 441 8.48 -26.04 10.26
N GLU A 442 8.15 -25.04 9.46
CA GLU A 442 8.70 -24.85 8.11
C GLU A 442 10.23 -24.74 8.04
N ARG A 443 10.88 -24.32 9.14
CA ARG A 443 12.35 -24.21 9.18
C ARG A 443 13.01 -25.58 9.12
N ASP A 444 12.47 -26.55 9.83
CA ASP A 444 13.13 -27.83 10.07
C ASP A 444 12.39 -29.01 9.38
N HIS A 445 11.24 -28.72 8.75
CA HIS A 445 10.35 -29.70 8.13
C HIS A 445 9.96 -30.83 9.09
N ASP A 446 9.42 -30.44 10.24
CA ASP A 446 8.88 -31.34 11.26
C ASP A 446 7.62 -30.75 11.91
N LEU A 447 7.03 -31.50 12.85
CA LEU A 447 5.85 -31.08 13.61
C LEU A 447 6.20 -30.85 15.08
N ALA A 448 5.65 -29.78 15.66
CA ALA A 448 5.56 -29.61 17.09
C ALA A 448 4.21 -30.14 17.59
N GLN A 449 4.22 -31.07 18.54
CA GLN A 449 2.98 -31.55 19.17
C GLN A 449 2.50 -30.54 20.21
N LEU A 450 1.31 -29.98 19.99
CA LEU A 450 0.70 -28.97 20.85
C LEU A 450 -0.16 -29.61 21.94
N THR A 451 -0.88 -30.67 21.57
CA THR A 451 -1.78 -31.40 22.46
C THR A 451 -1.91 -32.85 21.99
N GLY A 452 -2.02 -33.79 22.92
CA GLY A 452 -2.36 -35.20 22.64
C GLY A 452 -3.86 -35.49 22.81
N LYS A 453 -4.69 -34.47 23.04
CA LYS A 453 -6.14 -34.65 23.19
C LYS A 453 -6.77 -34.93 21.83
N ALA A 454 -7.64 -35.94 21.75
CA ALA A 454 -8.43 -36.17 20.55
C ALA A 454 -9.42 -35.02 20.33
N LEU A 455 -9.62 -34.63 19.07
CA LEU A 455 -10.70 -33.75 18.63
C LEU A 455 -11.58 -34.54 17.65
N PRO A 456 -12.88 -34.70 17.91
CA PRO A 456 -13.77 -35.45 17.02
C PRO A 456 -13.82 -34.89 15.59
N GLY A 457 -14.18 -35.75 14.64
CA GLY A 457 -14.45 -35.40 13.24
C GLY A 457 -14.49 -36.64 12.36
N GLU A 458 -14.90 -36.45 11.10
CA GLU A 458 -15.24 -37.56 10.20
C GLU A 458 -14.05 -38.05 9.36
N ARG A 459 -13.08 -37.17 9.09
CA ARG A 459 -11.89 -37.50 8.30
C ARG A 459 -10.66 -37.68 9.19
N PRO A 460 -9.67 -38.49 8.77
CA PRO A 460 -8.51 -38.81 9.59
C PRO A 460 -7.62 -37.58 9.88
N LEU A 461 -7.68 -36.53 9.05
CA LEU A 461 -6.84 -35.34 9.21
C LEU A 461 -7.59 -34.04 8.94
N LEU A 462 -7.47 -33.08 9.85
CA LEU A 462 -7.87 -31.69 9.64
C LEU A 462 -6.63 -30.81 9.43
N LEU A 463 -6.53 -30.13 8.30
CA LEU A 463 -5.58 -29.05 8.06
C LEU A 463 -6.23 -27.71 8.42
N VAL A 464 -5.66 -27.01 9.39
CA VAL A 464 -6.05 -25.65 9.78
C VAL A 464 -4.95 -24.69 9.34
N VAL A 465 -5.32 -23.70 8.52
CA VAL A 465 -4.38 -22.71 7.99
C VAL A 465 -4.60 -21.39 8.70
N THR A 466 -3.57 -20.90 9.37
CA THR A 466 -3.59 -19.61 10.06
C THR A 466 -2.70 -18.60 9.36
N ALA A 467 -2.83 -17.33 9.71
CA ALA A 467 -1.94 -16.28 9.22
C ALA A 467 -1.21 -15.56 10.36
N ASN A 468 0.07 -15.24 10.16
CA ASN A 468 0.83 -14.43 11.10
C ASN A 468 0.55 -12.93 10.89
N LEU A 469 -0.49 -12.40 11.54
CA LEU A 469 -0.90 -11.00 11.37
C LEU A 469 0.17 -10.01 11.81
N LYS A 470 0.94 -10.32 12.86
CA LYS A 470 2.03 -9.45 13.33
C LYS A 470 3.08 -9.24 12.24
N LYS A 471 3.47 -10.32 11.56
CA LYS A 471 4.44 -10.29 10.45
C LYS A 471 3.87 -9.57 9.23
N MET A 472 2.59 -9.77 8.94
CA MET A 472 1.89 -9.10 7.85
C MET A 472 1.73 -7.61 8.09
N GLY A 473 1.25 -7.21 9.27
CA GLY A 473 1.11 -5.82 9.68
C GLY A 473 2.44 -5.07 9.71
N ALA A 474 3.54 -5.74 10.10
CA ALA A 474 4.87 -5.14 10.09
C ALA A 474 5.35 -4.73 8.68
N LYS A 475 4.87 -5.40 7.62
CA LYS A 475 5.24 -5.14 6.22
C LYS A 475 4.18 -4.34 5.46
N TYR A 476 2.91 -4.63 5.68
CA TYR A 476 1.78 -4.16 4.88
C TYR A 476 0.81 -3.26 5.67
N GLY A 477 1.06 -3.01 6.96
CA GLY A 477 0.14 -2.26 7.81
C GLY A 477 -1.25 -2.88 7.80
N THR A 478 -2.28 -2.04 7.69
CA THR A 478 -3.69 -2.45 7.67
C THR A 478 -4.04 -3.39 6.51
N PHE A 479 -3.39 -3.25 5.35
CA PHE A 479 -3.58 -4.14 4.19
C PHE A 479 -3.14 -5.59 4.48
N GLY A 480 -2.33 -5.79 5.53
CA GLY A 480 -1.82 -7.09 5.94
C GLY A 480 -2.92 -8.11 6.21
N LEU A 481 -4.08 -7.71 6.75
CA LEU A 481 -5.20 -8.63 7.01
C LEU A 481 -5.77 -9.22 5.71
N ARG A 482 -5.95 -8.41 4.66
CA ARG A 482 -6.47 -8.90 3.37
C ARG A 482 -5.49 -9.85 2.70
N ILE A 483 -4.20 -9.52 2.75
CA ILE A 483 -3.17 -10.42 2.22
C ILE A 483 -3.09 -11.71 3.05
N SER A 484 -3.28 -11.67 4.38
CA SER A 484 -3.31 -12.88 5.22
C SER A 484 -4.31 -13.92 4.72
N PHE A 485 -5.55 -13.52 4.42
CA PHE A 485 -6.55 -14.43 3.86
C PHE A 485 -6.20 -14.88 2.44
N CYS A 486 -5.62 -14.00 1.62
CA CYS A 486 -5.13 -14.36 0.29
C CYS A 486 -4.03 -15.42 0.36
N ASP A 487 -3.03 -15.22 1.23
CA ASP A 487 -1.91 -16.14 1.43
C ASP A 487 -2.41 -17.49 1.96
N GLY A 488 -3.36 -17.48 2.92
CA GLY A 488 -4.03 -18.69 3.41
C GLY A 488 -4.74 -19.46 2.28
N GLY A 489 -5.49 -18.78 1.42
CA GLY A 489 -6.14 -19.37 0.26
C GLY A 489 -5.17 -19.91 -0.79
N VAL A 490 -4.05 -19.23 -1.02
CA VAL A 490 -2.98 -19.68 -1.94
C VAL A 490 -2.30 -20.95 -1.39
N ALA A 491 -1.96 -20.98 -0.11
CA ALA A 491 -1.38 -22.15 0.54
C ALA A 491 -2.35 -23.34 0.54
N LEU A 492 -3.63 -23.10 0.85
CA LEU A 492 -4.67 -24.13 0.78
C LEU A 492 -4.85 -24.66 -0.65
N SER A 493 -4.80 -23.78 -1.65
CA SER A 493 -4.87 -24.19 -3.07
C SER A 493 -3.69 -25.05 -3.48
N ALA A 494 -2.49 -24.76 -2.96
CA ALA A 494 -1.32 -25.62 -3.15
C ALA A 494 -1.50 -26.99 -2.48
N ALA A 495 -2.03 -27.02 -1.25
CA ALA A 495 -2.32 -28.26 -0.53
C ALA A 495 -3.35 -29.12 -1.28
N ARG A 496 -4.42 -28.50 -1.80
CA ARG A 496 -5.41 -29.17 -2.66
C ARG A 496 -4.80 -29.76 -3.93
N LYS A 497 -3.93 -29.01 -4.60
CA LYS A 497 -3.23 -29.52 -5.79
C LYS A 497 -2.35 -30.73 -5.46
N VAL A 498 -1.70 -30.73 -4.29
CA VAL A 498 -0.95 -31.90 -3.83
C VAL A 498 -1.90 -33.08 -3.57
N ALA A 499 -3.01 -32.84 -2.88
CA ALA A 499 -4.03 -33.87 -2.63
C ALA A 499 -4.60 -34.44 -3.92
N ASP A 500 -4.95 -33.59 -4.89
CA ASP A 500 -5.40 -33.98 -6.22
C ASP A 500 -4.37 -34.87 -6.91
N GLN A 501 -3.08 -34.50 -6.90
CA GLN A 501 -2.01 -35.27 -7.54
C GLN A 501 -1.70 -36.60 -6.85
N LEU A 502 -1.90 -36.67 -5.53
CA LEU A 502 -1.77 -37.89 -4.75
C LEU A 502 -3.06 -38.74 -4.73
N ASN A 503 -4.10 -38.33 -5.46
CA ASN A 503 -5.42 -38.93 -5.48
C ASN A 503 -6.08 -39.07 -4.09
N LEU A 504 -5.84 -38.12 -3.18
CA LEU A 504 -6.44 -38.10 -1.85
C LEU A 504 -7.85 -37.51 -1.91
N ALA A 505 -8.75 -38.02 -1.07
CA ALA A 505 -10.01 -37.33 -0.82
C ALA A 505 -9.77 -36.11 0.09
N TYR A 506 -10.48 -35.02 -0.17
CA TYR A 506 -10.52 -33.86 0.71
C TYR A 506 -11.85 -33.12 0.58
N SER A 507 -12.19 -32.33 1.59
CA SER A 507 -13.30 -31.38 1.55
C SER A 507 -12.91 -30.07 2.21
N LEU A 508 -13.30 -28.96 1.58
CA LEU A 508 -13.17 -27.64 2.18
C LEU A 508 -14.25 -27.46 3.24
N VAL A 509 -13.83 -27.11 4.44
CA VAL A 509 -14.75 -26.77 5.51
C VAL A 509 -15.18 -25.32 5.28
N THR A 510 -16.47 -25.10 5.09
CA THR A 510 -17.02 -23.76 4.79
C THR A 510 -17.54 -23.03 6.04
N ASP A 511 -17.68 -23.76 7.14
CA ASP A 511 -18.12 -23.23 8.43
C ASP A 511 -17.39 -23.99 9.55
N TRP A 512 -16.82 -23.25 10.50
CA TRP A 512 -16.05 -23.81 11.61
C TRP A 512 -16.10 -22.87 12.81
N ASP A 513 -15.91 -23.44 14.01
CA ASP A 513 -15.83 -22.66 15.24
C ASP A 513 -14.40 -22.17 15.45
N ASP A 514 -14.18 -20.89 15.12
CA ASP A 514 -12.91 -20.18 15.28
C ASP A 514 -12.39 -20.24 16.72
N HIS A 515 -13.28 -20.13 17.71
CA HIS A 515 -12.91 -20.13 19.12
C HIS A 515 -12.51 -21.53 19.58
N ALA A 516 -13.29 -22.55 19.22
CA ALA A 516 -12.98 -23.93 19.61
C ALA A 516 -11.66 -24.42 19.00
N LEU A 517 -11.42 -24.15 17.72
CA LEU A 517 -10.15 -24.51 17.07
C LEU A 517 -8.98 -23.71 17.64
N SER A 518 -9.17 -22.43 17.92
CA SER A 518 -8.13 -21.59 18.53
C SER A 518 -7.78 -22.06 19.94
N GLU A 519 -8.76 -22.41 20.76
CA GLU A 519 -8.53 -22.96 22.10
C GLU A 519 -7.78 -24.30 22.03
N TYR A 520 -8.21 -25.21 21.15
CA TYR A 520 -7.59 -26.52 20.98
C TYR A 520 -6.13 -26.44 20.52
N LEU A 521 -5.82 -25.54 19.58
CA LEU A 521 -4.48 -25.36 19.00
C LEU A 521 -3.63 -24.31 19.72
N GLY A 522 -4.16 -23.62 20.75
CA GLY A 522 -3.46 -22.56 21.46
C GLY A 522 -3.18 -21.31 20.61
N LEU A 523 -4.12 -20.94 19.74
CA LEU A 523 -4.01 -19.78 18.83
C LEU A 523 -4.58 -18.51 19.49
N SER A 524 -4.04 -17.37 19.08
CA SER A 524 -4.63 -16.06 19.38
C SER A 524 -5.38 -15.57 18.15
N THR A 525 -6.70 -15.46 18.20
CA THR A 525 -7.50 -14.97 17.05
C THR A 525 -7.10 -13.54 16.62
N ALA A 526 -6.56 -12.74 17.53
CA ALA A 526 -6.11 -11.38 17.26
C ALA A 526 -4.74 -11.30 16.55
N GLU A 527 -3.88 -12.31 16.71
CA GLU A 527 -2.53 -12.34 16.11
C GLU A 527 -2.39 -13.41 15.01
N GLU A 528 -3.23 -14.43 15.08
CA GLU A 528 -3.21 -15.66 14.30
C GLU A 528 -4.64 -16.13 13.97
N PRO A 529 -5.36 -15.38 13.13
CA PRO A 529 -6.69 -15.80 12.68
C PRO A 529 -6.57 -17.08 11.84
N ILE A 530 -7.59 -17.92 11.95
CA ILE A 530 -7.79 -19.03 11.03
C ILE A 530 -8.30 -18.45 9.72
N THR A 531 -7.66 -18.83 8.62
CA THR A 531 -7.93 -18.31 7.27
C THR A 531 -8.56 -19.33 6.36
N ALA A 532 -8.33 -20.62 6.63
CA ALA A 532 -8.93 -21.72 5.89
C ALA A 532 -8.83 -23.03 6.69
N VAL A 533 -9.76 -23.94 6.42
CA VAL A 533 -9.81 -25.27 7.03
C VAL A 533 -10.16 -26.32 5.97
N MET A 534 -9.48 -27.47 6.00
CA MET A 534 -9.68 -28.57 5.05
C MET A 534 -9.56 -29.93 5.75
N GLU A 535 -10.54 -30.78 5.50
CA GLU A 535 -10.53 -32.18 5.90
C GLU A 535 -9.86 -33.01 4.80
N VAL A 536 -9.02 -33.99 5.18
CA VAL A 536 -8.24 -34.83 4.25
C VAL A 536 -8.34 -36.30 4.66
N GLY A 537 -8.45 -37.18 3.65
CA GLY A 537 -8.62 -38.63 3.79
C GLY A 537 -10.07 -39.02 3.70
#